data_AF-A0A1L2ZQ65-F1
#
_entry.id   AF-A0A1L2ZQ65-F1
#
_cell.length_a   1.000
_cell.length_b   1.000
_cell.length_c   1.000
_cell.angle_alpha   90.00
_cell.angle_beta   90.00
_cell.angle_gamma   90.00
#
_symmetry.space_group_name_H-M   'P 1'
#
loop_
_entity.id
_entity.type
_entity.pdbx_description
1 polymer ?
#
loop_
_entity_poly.entity_id
_entity_poly.type
_entity_poly.pdbx_seq_one_letter_code
_entity_poly.pdbx_strand_id
1 'polypeptide(L)'
;MLQGFKDFIMKGNVVDLAVAVVMGGAFGAVVTSLVDKIIMPLISMLVGSPNFDQFLVFGQVQIGAFLTAVVNFLLIALAIYFVIVLPMNKMIERRNARLGITPEEAAADPNTILLTEIRDSLKGRIN
;
A
#
# COMPACT_ATOMS: atom_id res chain seq x y z
N MET A 1 -25.24 26.60 -1.30
CA MET A 1 -24.64 25.38 -0.72
C MET A 1 -24.12 24.43 -1.78
N LEU A 2 -24.90 24.08 -2.82
CA LEU A 2 -24.43 23.26 -3.95
C LEU A 2 -23.21 23.84 -4.70
N GLN A 3 -23.16 25.17 -4.90
CA GLN A 3 -22.00 25.84 -5.50
C GLN A 3 -20.73 25.66 -4.66
N GLY A 4 -20.79 25.97 -3.35
CA GLY A 4 -19.65 25.83 -2.44
C GLY A 4 -19.18 24.38 -2.23
N PHE A 5 -20.08 23.39 -2.35
CA PHE A 5 -19.72 21.98 -2.34
C PHE A 5 -19.00 21.56 -3.62
N LYS A 6 -19.47 22.03 -4.79
CA LYS A 6 -18.76 21.85 -6.07
C LYS A 6 -17.38 22.49 -6.01
N ASP A 7 -17.26 23.71 -5.49
CA ASP A 7 -15.97 24.42 -5.36
C ASP A 7 -15.04 23.72 -4.38
N PHE A 8 -15.57 23.04 -3.35
CA PHE A 8 -14.80 22.23 -2.42
C PHE A 8 -14.29 20.93 -3.06
N ILE A 9 -15.13 20.20 -3.78
CA ILE A 9 -14.72 18.98 -4.51
C ILE A 9 -13.75 19.33 -5.63
N MET A 10 -13.94 20.45 -6.33
CA MET A 10 -13.04 20.90 -7.40
C MET A 10 -11.63 21.25 -6.90
N LYS A 11 -11.40 21.31 -5.58
CA LYS A 11 -10.04 21.32 -5.03
C LYS A 11 -9.42 19.95 -5.32
N GLY A 12 -8.47 19.89 -6.26
CA GLY A 12 -7.85 18.64 -6.72
C GLY A 12 -7.38 17.71 -5.59
N ASN A 13 -6.82 18.27 -4.51
CA ASN A 13 -6.38 17.53 -3.33
C ASN A 13 -7.50 16.71 -2.64
N VAL A 14 -8.77 17.12 -2.75
CA VAL A 14 -9.92 16.41 -2.13
C VAL A 14 -10.36 15.22 -2.99
N VAL A 15 -10.37 15.38 -4.31
CA VAL A 15 -10.73 14.29 -5.24
C VAL A 15 -9.70 13.18 -5.17
N ASP A 16 -8.41 13.53 -5.24
CA ASP A 16 -7.32 12.55 -5.20
C ASP A 16 -7.31 11.77 -3.89
N LEU A 17 -7.56 12.46 -2.76
CA LEU A 17 -7.70 11.82 -1.46
C LEU A 17 -8.92 10.90 -1.41
N ALA A 18 -10.07 11.32 -1.94
CA ALA A 18 -11.27 10.51 -1.97
C ALA A 18 -11.08 9.24 -2.80
N VAL A 19 -10.44 9.36 -3.97
CA VAL A 19 -10.10 8.22 -4.83
C VAL A 19 -9.15 7.27 -4.10
N ALA A 20 -8.11 7.80 -3.44
CA ALA A 20 -7.16 6.98 -2.70
C ALA A 20 -7.83 6.15 -1.59
N VAL A 21 -8.75 6.75 -0.82
CA VAL A 21 -9.47 6.04 0.25
C VAL A 21 -10.39 4.96 -0.31
N VAL A 22 -11.18 5.27 -1.33
CA VAL A 22 -12.12 4.32 -1.95
C VAL A 22 -11.38 3.16 -2.60
N MET A 23 -10.32 3.46 -3.36
CA MET A 23 -9.50 2.44 -4.01
C MET A 23 -8.74 1.59 -3.00
N GLY A 24 -8.20 2.20 -1.93
CA GLY A 24 -7.54 1.47 -0.84
C GLY A 24 -8.48 0.50 -0.14
N GLY A 25 -9.70 0.92 0.18
CA GLY A 25 -10.72 0.05 0.77
C GLY A 25 -11.16 -1.09 -0.14
N ALA A 26 -11.44 -0.78 -1.42
CA ALA A 26 -11.83 -1.79 -2.41
C ALA A 26 -10.72 -2.83 -2.63
N PHE A 27 -9.47 -2.37 -2.73
CA PHE A 27 -8.33 -3.24 -2.91
C PHE A 27 -8.08 -4.13 -1.68
N GLY A 28 -8.17 -3.57 -0.47
CA GLY A 28 -8.09 -4.34 0.76
C GLY A 28 -9.09 -5.50 0.78
N ALA A 29 -10.34 -5.26 0.39
CA ALA A 29 -11.35 -6.31 0.31
C ALA A 29 -11.01 -7.43 -0.69
N VAL A 30 -10.39 -7.11 -1.83
CA VAL A 30 -9.92 -8.10 -2.81
C VAL A 30 -8.83 -9.00 -2.20
N VAL A 31 -7.84 -8.40 -1.50
CA VAL A 31 -6.77 -9.19 -0.89
C VAL A 31 -7.27 -10.00 0.29
N THR A 32 -8.12 -9.44 1.15
CA THR A 32 -8.76 -10.19 2.23
C THR A 32 -9.53 -11.38 1.67
N SER A 33 -10.29 -11.20 0.58
CA SER A 33 -10.98 -12.33 -0.07
C SER A 33 -10.03 -13.38 -0.64
N LEU A 34 -8.86 -12.98 -1.18
CA LEU A 34 -7.84 -13.93 -1.65
C LEU A 34 -7.26 -14.74 -0.49
N VAL A 35 -6.95 -14.08 0.62
CA VAL A 35 -6.39 -14.76 1.79
C VAL A 35 -7.43 -15.67 2.44
N ASP A 36 -8.60 -15.16 2.75
CA ASP A 36 -9.63 -15.90 3.48
C ASP A 36 -10.22 -17.06 2.68
N LYS A 37 -10.38 -16.91 1.36
CA LYS A 37 -11.07 -17.92 0.52
C LYS A 37 -10.14 -18.86 -0.23
N ILE A 38 -8.86 -18.50 -0.40
CA ILE A 38 -7.91 -19.32 -1.17
C ILE A 38 -6.75 -19.74 -0.27
N ILE A 39 -6.07 -18.81 0.39
CA ILE A 39 -4.87 -19.14 1.17
C ILE A 39 -5.22 -19.90 2.46
N MET A 40 -6.18 -19.42 3.25
CA MET A 40 -6.58 -20.05 4.51
C MET A 40 -7.11 -21.48 4.33
N PRO A 41 -7.97 -21.80 3.33
CA PRO A 41 -8.36 -23.18 3.05
C PRO A 41 -7.19 -24.09 2.63
N LEU A 42 -6.21 -23.58 1.89
CA LEU A 42 -5.03 -24.36 1.52
C LEU A 42 -4.16 -24.65 2.76
N ILE A 43 -3.99 -23.67 3.65
CA ILE A 43 -3.27 -23.85 4.90
C ILE A 43 -4.02 -24.81 5.83
N SER A 44 -5.36 -24.71 5.90
CA SER A 44 -6.17 -25.58 6.74
C SER A 44 -6.16 -27.03 6.30
N MET A 45 -6.08 -27.29 4.99
CA MET A 45 -5.87 -28.63 4.46
C MET A 45 -4.53 -29.24 4.88
N LEU A 46 -3.49 -28.43 5.08
CA LEU A 46 -2.16 -28.89 5.49
C LEU A 46 -2.03 -29.04 7.01
N VAL A 47 -2.63 -28.12 7.78
CA VAL A 47 -2.53 -28.06 9.25
C VAL A 47 -3.64 -28.85 9.94
N GLY A 48 -4.70 -29.21 9.21
CA GLY A 48 -5.82 -30.00 9.73
C GLY A 48 -6.84 -29.20 10.55
N SER A 49 -6.60 -27.90 10.78
CA SER A 49 -7.55 -26.98 11.43
C SER A 49 -7.72 -25.71 10.59
N PRO A 50 -8.97 -25.23 10.38
CA PRO A 50 -9.24 -23.98 9.65
C PRO A 50 -8.74 -22.72 10.35
N ASN A 51 -8.58 -22.79 11.66
CA ASN A 51 -8.23 -21.66 12.51
C ASN A 51 -7.67 -22.17 13.84
N PHE A 52 -7.09 -21.26 14.61
CA PHE A 52 -6.60 -21.53 15.96
C PHE A 52 -7.64 -21.15 17.02
N ASP A 53 -8.89 -20.84 16.63
CA ASP A 53 -9.90 -20.21 17.51
C ASP A 53 -10.19 -21.01 18.79
N GLN A 54 -10.11 -22.34 18.71
CA GLN A 54 -10.33 -23.24 19.85
C GLN A 54 -9.06 -23.52 20.67
N PHE A 55 -7.91 -22.98 20.27
CA PHE A 55 -6.66 -23.11 20.98
C PHE A 55 -6.66 -22.17 22.21
N LEU A 56 -6.41 -22.72 23.40
CA LEU A 56 -6.27 -21.96 24.65
C LEU A 56 -7.44 -21.01 24.97
N VAL A 57 -8.63 -21.58 25.13
CA VAL A 57 -9.82 -20.84 25.59
C VAL A 57 -9.89 -20.87 27.12
N PHE A 58 -9.80 -19.71 27.76
CA PHE A 58 -9.96 -19.54 29.21
C PHE A 58 -11.24 -18.74 29.50
N GLY A 59 -12.38 -19.43 29.58
CA GLY A 59 -13.68 -18.79 29.79
C GLY A 59 -14.03 -17.84 28.63
N GLN A 60 -14.03 -16.53 28.88
CA GLN A 60 -14.28 -15.51 27.86
C GLN A 60 -13.02 -15.11 27.07
N VAL A 61 -11.83 -15.49 27.54
CA VAL A 61 -10.56 -15.13 26.87
C VAL A 61 -10.25 -16.18 25.81
N GLN A 62 -10.39 -15.80 24.54
CA GLN A 62 -10.12 -16.65 23.37
C GLN A 62 -8.78 -16.29 22.75
N ILE A 63 -7.68 -16.77 23.36
CA ILE A 63 -6.32 -16.51 22.86
C ILE A 63 -6.14 -17.08 21.45
N GLY A 64 -6.77 -18.21 21.17
CA GLY A 64 -6.81 -18.83 19.86
C GLY A 64 -7.35 -17.94 18.76
N ALA A 65 -8.46 -17.23 19.01
CA ALA A 65 -9.07 -16.33 18.03
C ALA A 65 -8.16 -15.12 17.74
N PHE A 66 -7.47 -14.61 18.76
CA PHE A 66 -6.46 -13.57 18.57
C PHE A 66 -5.29 -14.08 17.72
N LEU A 67 -4.80 -15.30 17.98
CA LEU A 67 -3.73 -15.91 17.18
C LEU A 67 -4.14 -16.08 15.72
N THR A 68 -5.37 -16.53 15.45
CA THR A 68 -5.94 -16.60 14.09
C THR A 68 -5.91 -15.22 13.42
N ALA A 69 -6.32 -14.17 14.13
CA ALA A 69 -6.31 -12.81 13.59
C ALA A 69 -4.89 -12.32 13.25
N VAL A 70 -3.90 -12.61 14.11
CA VAL A 70 -2.49 -12.28 13.86
C VAL A 70 -1.96 -13.01 12.63
N VAL A 71 -2.24 -14.32 12.52
CA VAL A 71 -1.82 -15.11 11.35
C VAL A 71 -2.47 -14.57 10.08
N ASN A 72 -3.78 -14.28 10.10
CA ASN A 72 -4.47 -13.71 8.93
C ASN A 72 -3.87 -12.35 8.53
N PHE A 73 -3.63 -11.47 9.51
CA PHE A 73 -2.96 -10.19 9.25
C PHE A 73 -1.60 -10.35 8.58
N LEU A 74 -0.76 -11.28 9.05
CA LEU A 74 0.53 -11.57 8.45
C LEU A 74 0.39 -12.11 7.01
N LEU A 75 -0.59 -12.99 6.76
CA LEU A 75 -0.85 -13.51 5.42
C LEU A 75 -1.32 -12.41 4.46
N ILE A 76 -2.21 -11.52 4.90
CA ILE A 76 -2.65 -10.36 4.11
C ILE A 76 -1.47 -9.44 3.82
N ALA A 77 -0.68 -9.08 4.82
CA ALA A 77 0.50 -8.24 4.64
C ALA A 77 1.49 -8.85 3.63
N LEU A 78 1.73 -10.16 3.73
CA LEU A 78 2.59 -10.90 2.81
C LEU A 78 2.00 -10.94 1.39
N ALA A 79 0.70 -11.16 1.26
CA ALA A 79 0.02 -11.14 -0.04
C ALA A 79 0.12 -9.75 -0.70
N ILE A 80 -0.15 -8.66 0.03
CA ILE A 80 0.01 -7.28 -0.47
C ILE A 80 1.46 -7.04 -0.90
N TYR A 81 2.42 -7.45 -0.07
CA TYR A 81 3.83 -7.26 -0.37
C TYR A 81 4.25 -7.98 -1.66
N PHE A 82 3.91 -9.25 -1.81
CA PHE A 82 4.30 -10.03 -2.99
C PHE A 82 3.55 -9.65 -4.26
N VAL A 83 2.25 -9.32 -4.17
CA VAL A 83 1.41 -9.06 -5.36
C VAL A 83 1.53 -7.60 -5.84
N ILE A 84 1.77 -6.65 -4.95
CA ILE A 84 1.86 -5.22 -5.32
C ILE A 84 3.26 -4.68 -5.11
N VAL A 85 3.75 -4.70 -3.87
CA VAL A 85 4.92 -3.92 -3.48
C VAL A 85 6.15 -4.42 -4.24
N LEU A 86 6.35 -5.73 -4.30
CA LEU A 86 7.48 -6.35 -4.98
C LEU A 86 7.49 -6.08 -6.50
N PRO A 87 6.43 -6.35 -7.28
CA PRO A 87 6.43 -6.06 -8.71
C PRO A 87 6.49 -4.57 -9.01
N MET A 88 5.81 -3.73 -8.21
CA MET A 88 5.80 -2.30 -8.40
C MET A 88 7.18 -1.70 -8.12
N ASN A 89 7.84 -2.10 -7.03
CA ASN A 89 9.22 -1.69 -6.74
C ASN A 89 10.19 -2.16 -7.82
N LYS A 90 10.07 -3.42 -8.28
CA LYS A 90 10.91 -3.96 -9.35
C LYS A 90 10.71 -3.24 -10.69
N MET A 91 9.48 -2.83 -11.00
CA MET A 91 9.17 -2.07 -12.21
C MET A 91 9.74 -0.65 -12.13
N ILE A 92 9.59 0.02 -10.99
CA ILE A 92 10.15 1.35 -10.73
C ILE A 92 11.67 1.32 -10.82
N GLU A 93 12.32 0.33 -10.21
CA GLU A 93 13.77 0.16 -10.25
C GLU A 93 14.27 -0.06 -11.69
N ARG A 94 13.59 -0.92 -12.47
CA ARG A 94 13.91 -1.14 -13.89
C ARG A 94 13.70 0.12 -14.73
N ARG A 95 12.69 0.92 -14.44
CA ARG A 95 12.44 2.20 -15.12
C ARG A 95 13.55 3.19 -14.79
N ASN A 96 13.89 3.34 -13.51
CA ASN A 96 14.91 4.27 -13.06
C ASN A 96 16.30 3.88 -13.60
N ALA A 97 16.64 2.59 -13.64
CA ALA A 97 17.86 2.07 -14.23
C ALA A 97 17.96 2.35 -15.75
N ARG A 98 16.83 2.29 -16.49
CA ARG A 98 16.79 2.65 -17.92
C ARG A 98 16.95 4.14 -18.18
N LEU A 99 16.53 4.98 -17.24
CA LEU A 99 16.55 6.43 -17.36
C LEU A 99 17.81 7.05 -16.71
N GLY A 100 18.69 6.25 -16.10
CA GLY A 100 19.87 6.73 -15.38
C GLY A 100 19.54 7.54 -14.13
N ILE A 101 18.30 7.47 -13.64
CA ILE A 101 17.81 8.25 -12.50
C ILE A 101 18.37 7.62 -11.22
N THR A 102 19.16 8.38 -10.47
CA THR A 102 19.66 7.94 -9.17
C THR A 102 18.50 7.80 -8.17
N PRO A 103 18.62 6.95 -7.12
CA PRO A 103 17.58 6.84 -6.08
C PRO A 103 17.20 8.18 -5.44
N GLU A 104 18.15 9.12 -5.40
CA GLU A 104 18.00 10.47 -4.86
C GLU A 104 17.16 11.39 -5.77
N GLU A 105 17.32 11.27 -7.10
CA GLU A 105 16.49 11.98 -8.10
C GLU A 105 15.09 11.36 -8.25
N ALA A 106 14.94 10.05 -8.08
CA ALA A 106 13.64 9.38 -8.17
C ALA A 106 12.70 9.73 -7.01
N ALA A 107 13.26 10.10 -5.87
CA ALA A 107 12.52 10.57 -4.69
C ALA A 107 12.27 12.09 -4.71
N ALA A 108 12.83 12.82 -5.68
CA ALA A 108 12.68 14.26 -5.77
C ALA A 108 11.27 14.63 -6.24
N ASP A 109 10.58 15.46 -5.44
CA ASP A 109 9.37 16.17 -5.84
C ASP A 109 9.65 16.96 -7.14
N PRO A 110 8.69 17.08 -8.08
CA PRO A 110 8.82 17.93 -9.27
C PRO A 110 9.34 19.34 -8.95
N ASN A 111 8.97 19.90 -7.80
CA ASN A 111 9.47 21.17 -7.32
C ASN A 111 10.94 21.12 -6.93
N THR A 112 11.42 20.04 -6.31
CA THR A 112 12.86 19.90 -6.01
C THR A 112 13.71 19.73 -7.27
N ILE A 113 13.17 19.10 -8.32
CA ILE A 113 13.83 19.04 -9.64
C ILE A 113 13.96 20.45 -10.22
N LEU A 114 12.85 21.20 -10.28
CA LEU A 114 12.85 22.60 -10.74
C LEU A 114 13.77 23.50 -9.93
N LEU A 115 13.79 23.36 -8.60
CA LEU A 115 14.69 24.12 -7.73
C LEU A 115 16.16 23.79 -7.99
N THR A 116 16.47 22.54 -8.34
CA THR A 116 17.82 22.11 -8.73
C THR A 116 18.23 22.77 -10.03
N GLU A 117 17.35 22.76 -11.04
CA GLU A 117 17.58 23.44 -12.33
C GLU A 117 17.77 24.96 -12.17
N ILE A 118 16.96 25.61 -11.32
CA ILE A 118 17.06 27.04 -11.01
C ILE A 118 18.40 27.33 -10.30
N ARG A 119 18.78 26.52 -9.30
CA ARG A 119 20.04 26.65 -8.58
C ARG A 119 21.24 26.57 -9.54
N ASP A 120 21.20 25.60 -10.45
CA ASP A 120 22.30 25.36 -11.39
C ASP A 120 22.37 26.47 -12.45
N SER A 121 21.22 26.98 -12.91
CA SER A 121 21.12 28.16 -13.78
C SER A 121 21.64 29.45 -13.10
N LEU A 122 21.40 29.61 -11.80
CA LEU A 122 21.90 30.75 -11.02
C LEU A 122 23.42 30.65 -10.78
N LYS A 123 23.94 29.47 -10.47
CA LYS A 123 25.39 29.24 -10.37
C LYS A 123 26.10 29.57 -11.69
N GLY A 124 25.51 29.20 -12.82
CA GLY A 124 26.03 29.52 -14.16
C GLY A 124 26.00 31.01 -14.53
N ARG A 125 25.27 31.86 -13.79
CA ARG A 125 25.27 33.32 -13.96
C ARG A 125 26.20 34.07 -12.99
N ILE A 126 26.63 33.41 -11.91
CA ILE A 126 27.49 34.01 -10.87
C ILE A 126 28.97 33.81 -11.20
N ASN A 127 29.31 32.85 -12.07
CA ASN A 127 30.61 32.74 -12.74
C ASN A 127 30.58 33.46 -14.10
#